data_AF-A0AA36M2U0-F1
#
_entry.id   AF-A0AA36M2U0-F1
#
_cell.length_a   1.000
_cell.length_b   1.000
_cell.length_c   1.000
_cell.angle_alpha   90.00
_cell.angle_beta   90.00
_cell.angle_gamma   90.00
#
_symmetry.space_group_name_H-M   'P 1'
#
loop_
_entity.id
_entity.type
_entity.pdbx_description
1 polymer ?
#
loop_
_entity_poly.entity_id
_entity_poly.type
_entity_poly.pdbx_seq_one_letter_code
_entity_poly.pdbx_strand_id
1 'polypeptide(L)'
;MPPQMLSAWILVAVVPFALADFTPHFRKFLHDSYGVNMAGMLERTDLGLDASLGGMQGPNDQPTKQAIILVHGITNKITRFMPMVHFLYSKGYKSSEVYGTTWGDAGTTPIGLVDMKCSYVKQIRSLIIAVRQYTGTQVDVIAYSMGSPIARKAILGGQCVDTREILGPPLTELIDTFLSVAGANYGSALCVVPIPVGTCNRRTGLHCESAFLQDINNQAKYEGSFVYSIFSTADEKVGFRTCGKPVAPIRGGTGYVKKDGLSHDQLMDSTHFLQMNFVSKHAPK
;
A
#
# COMPACT_ATOMS: atom_id res chain seq x y z
N MET A 1 17.96 65.69 17.46
CA MET A 1 17.57 64.68 16.45
C MET A 1 17.64 63.32 17.13
N PRO A 2 16.52 62.61 17.34
CA PRO A 2 16.54 61.28 17.95
C PRO A 2 16.87 60.20 16.89
N PRO A 3 17.55 59.11 17.26
CA PRO A 3 17.89 58.04 16.31
C PRO A 3 16.67 57.15 16.04
N GLN A 4 16.39 56.91 14.77
CA GLN A 4 15.33 55.99 14.31
C GLN A 4 15.79 54.55 14.50
N MET A 5 15.04 53.77 15.28
CA MET A 5 15.18 52.32 15.35
C MET A 5 14.50 51.68 14.14
N LEU A 6 15.27 50.99 13.31
CA LEU A 6 14.76 50.09 12.27
C LEU A 6 14.37 48.76 12.91
N SER A 7 13.07 48.50 13.03
CA SER A 7 12.54 47.18 13.36
C SER A 7 12.64 46.26 12.15
N ALA A 8 13.55 45.30 12.19
CA ALA A 8 13.63 44.20 11.23
C ALA A 8 12.50 43.20 11.51
N TRP A 9 11.54 43.10 10.59
CA TRP A 9 10.51 42.06 10.63
C TRP A 9 11.08 40.77 10.06
N ILE A 10 11.28 39.76 10.92
CA ILE A 10 11.64 38.40 10.50
C ILE A 10 10.37 37.73 9.98
N LEU A 11 10.26 37.56 8.67
CA LEU A 11 9.26 36.67 8.08
C LEU A 11 9.69 35.22 8.35
N VAL A 12 9.05 34.60 9.34
CA VAL A 12 9.15 33.15 9.54
C VAL A 12 8.24 32.50 8.49
N ALA A 13 8.86 31.93 7.45
CA ALA A 13 8.14 31.05 6.52
C ALA A 13 7.77 29.77 7.27
N VAL A 14 6.49 29.65 7.67
CA VAL A 14 5.93 28.40 8.17
C VAL A 14 5.78 27.47 6.97
N VAL A 15 6.73 26.57 6.77
CA VAL A 15 6.57 25.46 5.83
C VAL A 15 5.57 24.50 6.49
N PRO A 16 4.37 24.28 5.91
CA PRO A 16 3.47 23.28 6.44
C PRO A 16 4.16 21.93 6.28
N PHE A 17 4.57 21.33 7.40
CA PHE A 17 4.91 19.93 7.43
C PHE A 17 3.65 19.17 7.05
N ALA A 18 3.66 18.52 5.89
CA ALA A 18 2.61 17.59 5.52
C ALA A 18 2.68 16.42 6.49
N LEU A 19 1.89 16.48 7.57
CA LEU A 19 1.68 15.36 8.46
C LEU A 19 1.01 14.25 7.66
N ALA A 20 1.56 13.04 7.71
CA ALA A 20 0.91 11.87 7.19
C ALA A 20 -0.05 11.35 8.27
N ASP A 21 -1.19 12.02 8.37
CA ASP A 21 -2.33 11.59 9.18
C ASP A 21 -3.61 11.70 8.35
N PHE A 22 -4.66 10.98 8.73
CA PHE A 22 -5.97 11.17 8.10
C PHE A 22 -6.49 12.58 8.35
N THR A 23 -7.22 13.14 7.37
CA THR A 23 -7.89 14.41 7.63
C THR A 23 -8.95 14.23 8.72
N PRO A 24 -9.25 15.28 9.50
CA PRO A 24 -10.32 15.23 10.49
C PRO A 24 -11.67 14.79 9.90
N HIS A 25 -11.94 15.14 8.65
CA HIS A 25 -13.16 14.74 7.95
C HIS A 25 -13.20 13.23 7.70
N PHE A 26 -12.11 12.62 7.22
CA PHE A 26 -12.10 11.18 6.98
C PHE A 26 -12.09 10.40 8.29
N ARG A 27 -11.35 10.86 9.30
CA ARG A 27 -11.39 10.30 10.66
C ARG A 27 -12.81 10.32 11.23
N LYS A 28 -13.53 11.44 11.09
CA LYS A 28 -14.93 11.56 11.51
C LYS A 28 -15.83 10.57 10.76
N PHE A 29 -15.68 10.45 9.44
CA PHE A 29 -16.41 9.45 8.66
C PHE A 29 -16.16 8.02 9.15
N LEU A 30 -14.90 7.65 9.42
CA LEU A 30 -14.54 6.33 9.94
C LEU A 30 -15.19 6.06 11.29
N HIS A 31 -15.12 7.05 12.19
CA HIS A 31 -15.74 6.97 13.51
C HIS A 31 -17.26 6.81 13.41
N ASP A 32 -17.93 7.62 12.61
CA ASP A 32 -19.40 7.62 12.51
C ASP A 32 -19.92 6.37 11.79
N SER A 33 -19.18 5.83 10.83
CA SER A 33 -19.62 4.70 9.99
C SER A 33 -19.22 3.34 10.54
N TYR A 34 -18.09 3.24 11.23
CA TYR A 34 -17.50 1.96 11.67
C TYR A 34 -17.09 1.94 13.15
N GLY A 35 -17.21 3.06 13.86
CA GLY A 35 -16.85 3.18 15.27
C GLY A 35 -15.37 3.48 15.53
N VAL A 36 -15.09 3.86 16.78
CA VAL A 36 -13.77 4.31 17.24
C VAL A 36 -12.65 3.28 17.03
N ASN A 37 -12.95 2.00 17.18
CA ASN A 37 -11.96 0.93 17.03
C ASN A 37 -11.44 0.83 15.60
N MET A 38 -12.33 0.96 14.60
CA MET A 38 -11.94 0.96 13.19
C MET A 38 -11.14 2.21 12.85
N ALA A 39 -11.59 3.38 13.31
CA ALA A 39 -10.88 4.63 13.12
C ALA A 39 -9.44 4.56 13.67
N GLY A 40 -9.27 4.11 14.92
CA GLY A 40 -7.95 3.96 15.53
C GLY A 40 -7.06 2.92 14.84
N MET A 41 -7.64 1.78 14.42
CA MET A 41 -6.91 0.73 13.72
C MET A 41 -6.38 1.17 12.35
N LEU A 42 -7.09 2.07 11.66
CA LEU A 42 -6.65 2.60 10.36
C LEU A 42 -5.77 3.84 10.49
N GLU A 43 -6.02 4.71 11.47
CA GLU A 43 -5.27 5.97 11.62
C GLU A 43 -3.88 5.75 12.22
N ARG A 44 -3.74 4.75 13.09
CA ARG A 44 -2.46 4.30 13.67
C ARG A 44 -1.68 5.40 14.40
N THR A 45 -2.38 6.26 15.13
CA THR A 45 -1.76 7.30 15.97
C THR A 45 -0.84 6.73 17.06
N ASP A 46 -0.97 5.43 17.40
CA ASP A 46 -0.02 4.69 18.24
C ASP A 46 1.40 4.63 17.64
N LEU A 47 1.54 4.77 16.32
CA LEU A 47 2.82 4.80 15.61
C LEU A 47 3.30 6.23 15.28
N GLY A 48 2.55 7.26 15.66
CA GLY A 48 2.81 8.66 15.36
C GLY A 48 1.84 9.28 14.35
N LEU A 49 1.91 10.60 14.18
CA LEU A 49 1.09 11.39 13.25
C LEU A 49 1.59 11.32 11.79
N ASP A 50 2.34 10.27 11.48
CA ASP A 50 2.94 9.98 10.18
C ASP A 50 2.59 8.55 9.70
N ALA A 51 1.57 7.93 10.31
CA ALA A 51 1.24 6.52 10.15
C ALA A 51 0.03 6.25 9.24
N SER A 52 -0.69 7.28 8.80
CA SER A 52 -1.80 7.17 7.85
C SER A 52 -1.77 8.34 6.87
N LEU A 53 -2.63 8.40 5.86
CA LEU A 53 -2.79 9.62 5.05
C LEU A 53 -4.09 9.57 4.26
N GLY A 54 -4.59 10.76 3.92
CA GLY A 54 -5.70 10.93 3.00
C GLY A 54 -6.99 11.40 3.68
N GLY A 55 -7.93 11.79 2.84
CA GLY A 55 -9.22 12.34 3.25
C GLY A 55 -9.46 13.74 2.68
N MET A 56 -10.73 14.12 2.62
CA MET A 56 -11.14 15.46 2.19
C MET A 56 -10.79 16.47 3.29
N GLN A 57 -10.37 17.68 2.92
CA GLN A 57 -10.16 18.76 3.89
C GLN A 57 -11.48 19.27 4.51
N GLY A 58 -12.59 19.07 3.79
CA GLY A 58 -13.94 19.44 4.21
C GLY A 58 -14.96 19.01 3.15
N PRO A 59 -16.26 19.32 3.36
CA PRO A 59 -17.34 18.89 2.46
C PRO A 59 -17.20 19.36 1.00
N ASN A 60 -16.44 20.45 0.77
CA ASN A 60 -16.23 21.03 -0.56
C ASN A 60 -14.99 20.46 -1.29
N ASP A 61 -14.15 19.67 -0.62
CA ASP A 61 -12.95 19.04 -1.21
C ASP A 61 -13.28 17.67 -1.81
N GLN A 62 -14.23 17.66 -2.75
CA GLN A 62 -14.66 16.43 -3.38
C GLN A 62 -13.58 15.89 -4.35
N PRO A 63 -13.37 14.56 -4.38
CA PRO A 63 -12.44 13.94 -5.30
C PRO A 63 -12.94 14.11 -6.74
N THR A 64 -12.00 14.38 -7.63
CA THR A 64 -12.22 14.52 -9.08
C THR A 64 -11.58 13.37 -9.87
N LYS A 65 -10.71 12.61 -9.21
CA LYS A 65 -10.07 11.40 -9.70
C LYS A 65 -10.44 10.23 -8.79
N GLN A 66 -10.28 9.04 -9.33
CA GLN A 66 -10.40 7.82 -8.56
C GLN A 66 -9.35 7.78 -7.44
N ALA A 67 -9.75 7.24 -6.28
CA ALA A 67 -8.89 7.21 -5.12
C ALA A 67 -7.82 6.11 -5.25
N ILE A 68 -6.57 6.47 -4.93
CA ILE A 68 -5.43 5.55 -4.89
C ILE A 68 -5.16 5.17 -3.44
N ILE A 69 -5.10 3.87 -3.16
CA ILE A 69 -4.72 3.30 -1.87
C ILE A 69 -3.30 2.74 -1.99
N LEU A 70 -2.41 3.25 -1.13
CA LEU A 70 -1.01 2.88 -1.09
C LEU A 70 -0.77 1.86 0.02
N VAL A 71 -0.16 0.71 -0.32
CA VAL A 71 0.13 -0.38 0.62
C VAL A 71 1.63 -0.64 0.65
N HIS A 72 2.28 -0.29 1.77
CA HIS A 72 3.73 -0.34 1.92
C HIS A 72 4.29 -1.75 2.09
N GLY A 73 5.61 -1.86 1.96
CA GLY A 73 6.37 -3.09 2.12
C GLY A 73 6.67 -3.44 3.58
N ILE A 74 7.37 -4.56 3.76
CA ILE A 74 7.78 -5.06 5.08
C ILE A 74 8.57 -4.01 5.86
N THR A 75 8.35 -3.92 7.17
CA THR A 75 9.03 -2.97 8.10
C THR A 75 8.91 -1.49 7.77
N ASN A 76 8.11 -1.09 6.77
CA ASN A 76 7.91 0.31 6.44
C ASN A 76 6.74 0.94 7.20
N LYS A 77 6.70 2.28 7.19
CA LYS A 77 5.50 3.08 7.42
C LYS A 77 4.90 3.50 6.08
N ILE A 78 3.69 4.04 6.12
CA ILE A 78 3.09 4.70 4.96
C ILE A 78 3.97 5.84 4.43
N THR A 79 4.78 6.49 5.27
CA THR A 79 5.71 7.56 4.86
C THR A 79 6.76 7.13 3.84
N ARG A 80 6.99 5.82 3.66
CA ARG A 80 7.82 5.31 2.56
C ARG A 80 7.29 5.75 1.18
N PHE A 81 5.99 6.01 1.08
CA PHE A 81 5.34 6.52 -0.13
C PHE A 81 5.33 8.05 -0.26
N MET A 82 5.84 8.84 0.69
CA MET A 82 5.79 10.31 0.56
C MET A 82 6.38 10.84 -0.77
N PRO A 83 7.47 10.30 -1.32
CA PRO A 83 7.93 10.68 -2.66
C PRO A 83 6.87 10.46 -3.76
N MET A 84 6.14 9.35 -3.72
CA MET A 84 5.04 9.06 -4.64
C MET A 84 3.83 9.98 -4.38
N VAL A 85 3.49 10.24 -3.12
CA VAL A 85 2.40 11.17 -2.75
C VAL A 85 2.69 12.57 -3.27
N HIS A 86 3.90 13.10 -3.03
CA HIS A 86 4.32 14.39 -3.55
C HIS A 86 4.32 14.41 -5.08
N PHE A 87 4.75 13.32 -5.71
CA PHE A 87 4.68 13.18 -7.15
C PHE A 87 3.22 13.25 -7.66
N LEU A 88 2.29 12.49 -7.06
CA LEU A 88 0.86 12.53 -7.42
C LEU A 88 0.28 13.94 -7.23
N TYR A 89 0.60 14.63 -6.12
CA TYR A 89 0.17 16.00 -5.88
C TYR A 89 0.73 16.97 -6.94
N SER A 90 1.98 16.80 -7.38
CA SER A 90 2.55 17.56 -8.50
C SER A 90 1.83 17.30 -9.84
N LYS A 91 1.06 16.20 -9.94
CA LYS A 91 0.19 15.84 -11.07
C LYS A 91 -1.28 16.15 -10.81
N GLY A 92 -1.55 16.99 -9.82
CA GLY A 92 -2.87 17.50 -9.47
C GLY A 92 -3.77 16.47 -8.80
N TYR A 93 -3.22 15.44 -8.16
CA TYR A 93 -3.99 14.66 -7.18
C TYR A 93 -4.13 15.46 -5.89
N LYS A 94 -5.17 15.18 -5.11
CA LYS A 94 -5.44 15.80 -3.80
C LYS A 94 -5.35 14.78 -2.67
N SER A 95 -5.34 15.27 -1.43
CA SER A 95 -5.49 14.42 -0.23
C SER A 95 -6.79 13.61 -0.24
N SER A 96 -7.85 14.12 -0.85
CA SER A 96 -9.12 13.41 -1.07
C SER A 96 -9.04 12.25 -2.07
N GLU A 97 -7.88 12.02 -2.70
CA GLU A 97 -7.69 11.04 -3.77
C GLU A 97 -6.49 10.09 -3.51
N VAL A 98 -5.74 10.27 -2.42
CA VAL A 98 -4.58 9.43 -2.08
C VAL A 98 -4.67 9.02 -0.62
N TYR A 99 -4.70 7.72 -0.36
CA TYR A 99 -4.96 7.12 0.94
C TYR A 99 -3.91 6.08 1.31
N GLY A 100 -3.70 5.90 2.61
CA GLY A 100 -2.82 4.85 3.11
C GLY A 100 -2.88 4.70 4.62
N THR A 101 -2.48 3.52 5.09
CA THR A 101 -2.32 3.22 6.52
C THR A 101 -1.06 2.39 6.71
N THR A 102 -0.43 2.52 7.87
CA THR A 102 0.70 1.69 8.27
C THR A 102 0.19 0.37 8.85
N TRP A 103 0.35 -0.72 8.11
CA TRP A 103 0.10 -2.06 8.65
C TRP A 103 1.30 -2.55 9.46
N GLY A 104 1.06 -3.40 10.45
CA GLY A 104 2.13 -3.91 11.32
C GLY A 104 2.57 -2.91 12.38
N ASP A 105 3.85 -2.89 12.72
CA ASP A 105 4.39 -2.14 13.87
C ASP A 105 5.47 -1.13 13.48
N ALA A 106 5.44 -0.66 12.22
CA ALA A 106 6.41 0.28 11.66
C ALA A 106 7.87 -0.18 11.76
N GLY A 107 8.13 -1.49 11.71
CA GLY A 107 9.48 -2.04 11.72
C GLY A 107 10.04 -2.28 13.12
N THR A 108 9.20 -2.25 14.15
CA THR A 108 9.58 -2.68 15.50
C THR A 108 9.95 -4.17 15.51
N THR A 109 9.19 -5.00 14.81
CA THR A 109 9.55 -6.41 14.61
C THR A 109 10.71 -6.50 13.61
N PRO A 110 11.83 -7.19 13.96
CA PRO A 110 12.93 -7.40 13.04
C PRO A 110 12.48 -8.06 11.74
N ILE A 111 13.02 -7.60 10.60
CA ILE A 111 12.53 -7.97 9.27
C ILE A 111 12.31 -9.48 9.11
N GLY A 112 13.26 -10.33 9.52
CA GLY A 112 13.16 -11.79 9.38
C GLY A 112 12.10 -12.48 10.25
N LEU A 113 11.51 -11.77 11.20
CA LEU A 113 10.45 -12.25 12.09
C LEU A 113 9.06 -11.77 11.68
N VAL A 114 8.94 -10.95 10.65
CA VAL A 114 7.65 -10.45 10.16
C VAL A 114 6.99 -11.50 9.26
N ASP A 115 5.73 -11.84 9.54
CA ASP A 115 4.89 -12.71 8.72
C ASP A 115 3.57 -12.03 8.31
N MET A 116 2.87 -12.60 7.34
CA MET A 116 1.64 -12.00 6.77
C MET A 116 0.40 -12.40 7.58
N LYS A 117 0.20 -11.75 8.73
CA LYS A 117 -0.87 -12.04 9.70
C LYS A 117 -2.26 -11.63 9.20
N CYS A 118 -3.31 -12.31 9.68
CA CYS A 118 -4.71 -11.95 9.42
C CYS A 118 -5.02 -10.50 9.82
N SER A 119 -4.45 -10.00 10.91
CA SER A 119 -4.67 -8.62 11.35
C SER A 119 -4.21 -7.59 10.33
N TYR A 120 -3.08 -7.82 9.64
CA TYR A 120 -2.57 -6.93 8.59
C TYR A 120 -3.49 -6.96 7.36
N VAL A 121 -3.95 -8.16 6.98
CA VAL A 121 -4.93 -8.34 5.91
C VAL A 121 -6.25 -7.63 6.22
N LYS A 122 -6.78 -7.79 7.44
CA LYS A 122 -8.03 -7.14 7.87
C LYS A 122 -7.92 -5.62 7.87
N GLN A 123 -6.77 -5.08 8.28
CA GLN A 123 -6.53 -3.64 8.25
C GLN A 123 -6.58 -3.09 6.81
N ILE A 124 -5.84 -3.69 5.88
CA ILE A 124 -5.85 -3.26 4.47
C ILE A 124 -7.23 -3.43 3.83
N ARG A 125 -7.90 -4.55 4.11
CA ARG A 125 -9.27 -4.80 3.63
C ARG A 125 -10.24 -3.73 4.11
N SER A 126 -10.15 -3.34 5.38
CA SER A 126 -11.02 -2.32 5.97
C SER A 126 -10.75 -0.94 5.37
N LEU A 127 -9.48 -0.60 5.09
CA LEU A 127 -9.14 0.64 4.41
C LEU A 127 -9.77 0.70 3.01
N ILE A 128 -9.66 -0.38 2.22
CA ILE A 128 -10.25 -0.46 0.88
C ILE A 128 -11.76 -0.19 0.93
N ILE A 129 -12.47 -0.89 1.82
CA ILE A 129 -13.93 -0.74 1.95
C ILE A 129 -14.29 0.69 2.37
N ALA A 130 -13.60 1.23 3.37
CA ALA A 130 -13.86 2.56 3.89
C ALA A 130 -13.60 3.66 2.85
N VAL A 131 -12.48 3.60 2.12
CA VAL A 131 -12.14 4.59 1.08
C VAL A 131 -13.12 4.50 -0.08
N ARG A 132 -13.48 3.29 -0.54
CA ARG A 132 -14.52 3.09 -1.57
C ARG A 132 -15.84 3.71 -1.13
N GLN A 133 -16.27 3.47 0.10
CA GLN A 133 -17.54 4.02 0.62
C GLN A 133 -17.47 5.54 0.78
N TYR A 134 -16.35 6.07 1.23
CA TYR A 134 -16.14 7.49 1.47
C TYR A 134 -16.09 8.32 0.19
N THR A 135 -15.48 7.78 -0.87
CA THR A 135 -15.29 8.49 -2.15
C THR A 135 -16.37 8.15 -3.18
N GLY A 136 -17.11 7.06 -2.99
CA GLY A 136 -18.23 6.68 -3.86
C GLY A 136 -17.84 6.11 -5.23
N THR A 137 -16.55 5.89 -5.49
CA THR A 137 -16.03 5.32 -6.74
C THR A 137 -15.30 4.01 -6.48
N GLN A 138 -14.95 3.26 -7.53
CA GLN A 138 -13.96 2.19 -7.37
C GLN A 138 -12.63 2.79 -6.87
N VAL A 139 -11.71 1.95 -6.43
CA VAL A 139 -10.39 2.40 -5.96
C VAL A 139 -9.28 1.73 -6.74
N ASP A 140 -8.14 2.41 -6.83
CA ASP A 140 -6.90 1.84 -7.31
C ASP A 140 -6.03 1.45 -6.13
N VAL A 141 -5.29 0.35 -6.24
CA VAL A 141 -4.38 -0.12 -5.19
C VAL A 141 -2.97 -0.22 -5.76
N ILE A 142 -2.03 0.51 -5.18
CA ILE A 142 -0.60 0.39 -5.46
C ILE A 142 0.05 -0.28 -4.26
N ALA A 143 0.50 -1.51 -4.44
CA ALA A 143 1.05 -2.33 -3.37
C ALA A 143 2.52 -2.68 -3.64
N TYR A 144 3.38 -2.37 -2.68
CA TYR A 144 4.83 -2.53 -2.79
C TYR A 144 5.33 -3.74 -1.99
N SER A 145 6.26 -4.52 -2.55
CA SER A 145 6.99 -5.56 -1.82
C SER A 145 6.04 -6.58 -1.15
N MET A 146 6.21 -6.87 0.15
CA MET A 146 5.30 -7.71 0.95
C MET A 146 3.87 -7.13 1.07
N GLY A 147 3.69 -5.82 0.86
CA GLY A 147 2.36 -5.21 0.80
C GLY A 147 1.51 -5.78 -0.33
N SER A 148 2.13 -6.23 -1.43
CA SER A 148 1.42 -6.82 -2.56
C SER A 148 0.66 -8.11 -2.20
N PRO A 149 1.29 -9.19 -1.70
CA PRO A 149 0.55 -10.38 -1.28
C PRO A 149 -0.45 -10.10 -0.14
N ILE A 150 -0.15 -9.19 0.79
CA ILE A 150 -1.10 -8.77 1.85
C ILE A 150 -2.36 -8.14 1.25
N ALA A 151 -2.20 -7.17 0.35
CA ALA A 151 -3.31 -6.50 -0.33
C ALA A 151 -4.10 -7.48 -1.22
N ARG A 152 -3.40 -8.38 -1.92
CA ARG A 152 -4.03 -9.46 -2.68
C ARG A 152 -4.90 -10.34 -1.78
N LYS A 153 -4.44 -10.72 -0.58
CA LYS A 153 -5.29 -11.48 0.35
C LYS A 153 -6.47 -10.66 0.88
N ALA A 154 -6.26 -9.37 1.13
CA ALA A 154 -7.32 -8.44 1.56
C ALA A 154 -8.43 -8.33 0.51
N ILE A 155 -8.08 -8.30 -0.77
CA ILE A 155 -9.03 -8.25 -1.90
C ILE A 155 -9.68 -9.62 -2.10
N LEU A 156 -8.92 -10.72 -2.07
CA LEU A 156 -9.47 -12.08 -2.25
C LEU A 156 -10.54 -12.42 -1.21
N GLY A 157 -10.34 -12.00 0.04
CA GLY A 157 -11.21 -12.40 1.15
C GLY A 157 -11.06 -13.88 1.50
N GLY A 158 -12.18 -14.54 1.76
CA GLY A 158 -12.23 -15.93 2.22
C GLY A 158 -11.78 -16.08 3.68
N GLN A 159 -11.07 -17.16 3.99
CA GLN A 159 -10.53 -17.41 5.34
C GLN A 159 -9.10 -16.90 5.49
N CYS A 160 -8.76 -16.32 6.64
CA CYS A 160 -7.38 -16.08 7.02
C CYS A 160 -6.62 -17.40 7.21
N VAL A 161 -5.38 -17.46 6.71
CA VAL A 161 -4.56 -18.70 6.72
C VAL A 161 -4.06 -19.07 8.12
N ASP A 162 -3.76 -18.07 8.94
CA ASP A 162 -3.27 -18.19 10.31
C ASP A 162 -4.38 -18.35 11.36
N THR A 163 -5.47 -17.59 11.25
CA THR A 163 -6.53 -17.57 12.29
C THR A 163 -7.83 -18.26 11.89
N ARG A 164 -8.03 -18.55 10.58
CA ARG A 164 -9.31 -19.03 10.00
C ARG A 164 -10.50 -18.07 10.16
N GLU A 165 -10.26 -16.83 10.58
CA GLU A 165 -11.28 -15.79 10.58
C GLU A 165 -11.80 -15.54 9.15
N ILE A 166 -13.09 -15.25 9.04
CA ILE A 166 -13.76 -15.02 7.76
C ILE A 166 -13.65 -13.53 7.40
N LEU A 167 -12.97 -13.25 6.28
CA LEU A 167 -12.83 -11.91 5.71
C LEU A 167 -14.07 -11.47 4.91
N GLY A 168 -14.87 -12.44 4.45
CA GLY A 168 -16.01 -12.22 3.55
C GLY A 168 -15.65 -12.46 2.08
N PRO A 169 -16.53 -12.06 1.14
CA PRO A 169 -16.33 -12.29 -0.29
C PRO A 169 -15.20 -11.44 -0.88
N PRO A 170 -14.75 -11.74 -2.11
CA PRO A 170 -13.79 -10.89 -2.81
C PRO A 170 -14.26 -9.44 -2.96
N LEU A 171 -13.34 -8.48 -2.92
CA LEU A 171 -13.59 -7.05 -3.18
C LEU A 171 -13.38 -6.67 -4.65
N THR A 172 -13.31 -7.64 -5.56
CA THR A 172 -12.96 -7.45 -6.98
C THR A 172 -13.71 -6.29 -7.62
N GLU A 173 -15.04 -6.22 -7.42
CA GLU A 173 -15.91 -5.17 -7.98
C GLU A 173 -15.66 -3.77 -7.40
N LEU A 174 -14.91 -3.66 -6.30
CA LEU A 174 -14.52 -2.40 -5.68
C LEU A 174 -13.20 -1.86 -6.23
N ILE A 175 -12.41 -2.70 -6.91
CA ILE A 175 -11.07 -2.36 -7.38
C ILE A 175 -11.09 -2.19 -8.89
N ASP A 176 -10.71 -1.00 -9.35
CA ASP A 176 -10.48 -0.76 -10.78
C ASP A 176 -9.09 -1.30 -11.14
N THR A 177 -8.01 -0.69 -10.63
CA THR A 177 -6.65 -1.13 -10.89
C THR A 177 -5.94 -1.67 -9.66
N PHE A 178 -5.38 -2.87 -9.75
CA PHE A 178 -4.37 -3.38 -8.83
C PHE A 178 -2.99 -3.34 -9.48
N LEU A 179 -2.07 -2.57 -8.90
CA LEU A 179 -0.68 -2.48 -9.32
C LEU A 179 0.26 -3.05 -8.26
N SER A 180 0.96 -4.12 -8.63
CA SER A 180 2.05 -4.67 -7.83
C SER A 180 3.39 -4.04 -8.22
N VAL A 181 4.09 -3.40 -7.28
CA VAL A 181 5.43 -2.85 -7.49
C VAL A 181 6.42 -3.69 -6.67
N ALA A 182 7.37 -4.35 -7.33
CA ALA A 182 8.33 -5.24 -6.68
C ALA A 182 7.67 -6.29 -5.75
N GLY A 183 6.46 -6.75 -6.06
CA GLY A 183 5.66 -7.55 -5.13
C GLY A 183 6.21 -8.96 -4.93
N ALA A 184 6.15 -9.48 -3.69
CA ALA A 184 6.57 -10.86 -3.38
C ALA A 184 5.43 -11.89 -3.63
N ASN A 185 4.80 -11.84 -4.80
CA ASN A 185 3.52 -12.53 -5.08
C ASN A 185 3.63 -14.06 -5.14
N TYR A 186 4.81 -14.61 -5.45
CA TYR A 186 5.09 -16.05 -5.45
C TYR A 186 6.30 -16.42 -4.56
N GLY A 187 6.67 -15.52 -3.63
CA GLY A 187 7.72 -15.72 -2.65
C GLY A 187 8.87 -14.73 -2.79
N SER A 188 9.96 -14.98 -2.07
CA SER A 188 11.22 -14.27 -2.21
C SER A 188 12.36 -15.25 -2.49
N ALA A 189 13.33 -14.84 -3.32
CA ALA A 189 14.58 -15.57 -3.53
C ALA A 189 15.43 -15.67 -2.26
N LEU A 190 15.18 -14.81 -1.26
CA LEU A 190 15.84 -14.90 0.06
C LEU A 190 15.19 -15.94 0.98
N CYS A 191 14.03 -16.50 0.60
CA CYS A 191 13.27 -17.48 1.38
C CYS A 191 13.26 -18.88 0.75
N VAL A 192 14.35 -19.28 0.09
CA VAL A 192 14.50 -20.64 -0.48
C VAL A 192 14.54 -21.71 0.61
N VAL A 193 15.22 -21.42 1.73
CA VAL A 193 15.25 -22.31 2.89
C VAL A 193 14.13 -21.89 3.84
N PRO A 194 13.15 -22.76 4.12
CA PRO A 194 12.08 -22.42 5.05
C PRO A 194 12.63 -22.31 6.48
N ILE A 195 12.22 -21.26 7.17
CA ILE A 195 12.45 -21.10 8.62
C ILE A 195 11.11 -21.32 9.31
N PRO A 196 11.02 -22.06 10.43
CA PRO A 196 9.73 -22.40 11.06
C PRO A 196 8.84 -21.20 11.42
N VAL A 197 9.44 -20.03 11.64
CA VAL A 197 8.76 -18.79 12.04
C VAL A 197 9.25 -17.60 11.20
N GLY A 198 8.49 -16.51 11.22
CA GLY A 198 8.90 -15.26 10.58
C GLY A 198 8.78 -15.25 9.06
N THR A 199 9.59 -14.44 8.39
CA THR A 199 9.37 -14.07 6.99
C THR A 199 9.45 -15.22 6.02
N CYS A 200 10.26 -16.25 6.29
CA CYS A 200 10.43 -17.37 5.37
C CYS A 200 9.64 -18.62 5.80
N ASN A 201 8.61 -18.47 6.65
CA ASN A 201 7.82 -19.61 7.10
C ASN A 201 6.83 -20.13 6.02
N ARG A 202 6.47 -21.42 6.12
CA ARG A 202 5.59 -22.12 5.16
C ARG A 202 4.10 -21.92 5.39
N ARG A 203 3.70 -21.12 6.38
CA ARG A 203 2.30 -20.83 6.68
C ARG A 203 1.91 -19.44 6.17
N THR A 204 2.51 -18.40 6.75
CA THR A 204 2.25 -16.97 6.52
C THR A 204 3.47 -16.22 5.98
N GLY A 205 4.54 -16.92 5.61
CA GLY A 205 5.76 -16.31 5.09
C GLY A 205 5.83 -16.26 3.55
N LEU A 206 6.98 -15.81 3.06
CA LEU A 206 7.38 -15.66 1.67
C LEU A 206 8.16 -16.87 1.12
N HIS A 207 8.18 -17.99 1.84
CA HIS A 207 8.57 -19.24 1.21
C HIS A 207 7.60 -19.54 0.08
N CYS A 208 8.09 -19.93 -1.09
CA CYS A 208 7.30 -20.03 -2.34
C CYS A 208 6.13 -21.04 -2.30
N GLU A 209 6.19 -21.97 -1.34
CA GLU A 209 5.18 -22.98 -1.05
C GLU A 209 4.35 -22.61 0.19
N SER A 210 4.42 -21.37 0.69
CA SER A 210 3.67 -21.01 1.89
C SER A 210 2.17 -21.11 1.64
N ALA A 211 1.40 -21.55 2.64
CA ALA A 211 -0.05 -21.66 2.53
C ALA A 211 -0.70 -20.32 2.14
N PHE A 212 -0.17 -19.20 2.64
CA PHE A 212 -0.61 -17.86 2.26
C PHE A 212 -0.43 -17.57 0.77
N LEU A 213 0.76 -17.85 0.23
CA LEU A 213 1.02 -17.61 -1.19
C LEU A 213 0.27 -18.60 -2.07
N GLN A 214 0.07 -19.84 -1.64
CA GLN A 214 -0.77 -20.80 -2.37
C GLN A 214 -2.21 -20.31 -2.44
N ASP A 215 -2.77 -19.82 -1.33
CA ASP A 215 -4.14 -19.32 -1.24
C ASP A 215 -4.40 -18.17 -2.22
N ILE A 216 -3.58 -17.11 -2.20
CA ILE A 216 -3.73 -15.96 -3.12
C ILE A 216 -3.42 -16.30 -4.58
N ASN A 217 -2.75 -17.42 -4.86
CA ASN A 217 -2.40 -17.82 -6.22
C ASN A 217 -3.27 -18.96 -6.76
N ASN A 218 -4.20 -19.49 -5.97
CA ASN A 218 -5.15 -20.53 -6.39
C ASN A 218 -6.33 -19.96 -7.20
N GLN A 219 -6.48 -18.63 -7.21
CA GLN A 219 -7.44 -17.91 -8.03
C GLN A 219 -6.69 -16.85 -8.84
N ALA A 220 -7.25 -16.47 -9.99
CA ALA A 220 -6.64 -15.49 -10.88
C ALA A 220 -7.64 -14.37 -11.19
N LYS A 221 -7.12 -13.16 -11.43
CA LYS A 221 -7.88 -11.97 -11.86
C LYS A 221 -8.94 -11.48 -10.88
N TYR A 222 -8.79 -11.79 -9.60
CA TYR A 222 -9.71 -11.29 -8.57
C TYR A 222 -9.27 -9.92 -8.03
N GLU A 223 -8.07 -9.46 -8.36
CA GLU A 223 -7.47 -8.27 -7.77
C GLU A 223 -8.16 -6.97 -8.19
N GLY A 224 -8.82 -6.95 -9.35
CA GLY A 224 -9.56 -5.81 -9.89
C GLY A 224 -9.80 -5.94 -11.39
N SER A 225 -10.42 -4.92 -12.00
CA SER A 225 -10.64 -4.83 -13.46
C SER A 225 -9.34 -4.90 -14.25
N PHE A 226 -8.29 -4.25 -13.74
CA PHE A 226 -6.95 -4.21 -14.34
C PHE A 226 -5.89 -4.65 -13.33
N VAL A 227 -5.01 -5.56 -13.74
CA VAL A 227 -3.97 -6.11 -12.85
C VAL A 227 -2.61 -5.95 -13.50
N TYR A 228 -1.74 -5.16 -12.89
CA TYR A 228 -0.41 -4.86 -13.42
C TYR A 228 0.71 -5.24 -12.47
N SER A 229 1.91 -5.43 -13.01
CA SER A 229 3.12 -5.64 -12.22
C SER A 229 4.30 -4.85 -12.78
N ILE A 230 5.07 -4.21 -11.90
CA ILE A 230 6.38 -3.61 -12.22
C ILE A 230 7.43 -4.35 -11.41
N PHE A 231 8.43 -4.94 -12.06
CA PHE A 231 9.47 -5.72 -11.39
C PHE A 231 10.81 -5.64 -12.13
N SER A 232 11.87 -6.05 -11.46
CA SER A 232 13.23 -6.02 -11.98
C SER A 232 13.91 -7.38 -11.87
N THR A 233 14.78 -7.74 -12.82
CA THR A 233 15.67 -8.88 -12.65
C THR A 233 16.79 -8.63 -11.65
N ALA A 234 17.07 -7.35 -11.33
CA ALA A 234 18.09 -6.92 -10.39
C ALA A 234 17.53 -6.62 -8.97
N ASP A 235 16.27 -6.99 -8.70
CA ASP A 235 15.68 -6.86 -7.37
C ASP A 235 16.41 -7.77 -6.36
N GLU A 236 17.13 -7.18 -5.42
CA GLU A 236 18.01 -7.86 -4.47
C GLU A 236 17.29 -8.33 -3.19
N LYS A 237 16.03 -7.92 -2.96
CA LYS A 237 15.28 -8.25 -1.73
C LYS A 237 14.19 -9.30 -1.97
N VAL A 238 13.38 -9.11 -3.00
CA VAL A 238 12.39 -10.09 -3.43
C VAL A 238 13.01 -11.08 -4.40
N GLY A 239 13.99 -10.66 -5.19
CA GLY A 239 14.60 -11.51 -6.20
C GLY A 239 13.79 -11.56 -7.49
N PHE A 240 14.37 -12.17 -8.51
CA PHE A 240 13.67 -12.39 -9.79
C PHE A 240 12.88 -13.70 -9.80
N ARG A 241 13.47 -14.78 -9.26
CA ARG A 241 12.90 -16.13 -9.31
C ARG A 241 13.12 -16.89 -8.02
N THR A 242 12.16 -17.73 -7.66
CA THR A 242 12.32 -18.80 -6.67
C THR A 242 11.44 -19.98 -7.07
N CYS A 243 11.82 -21.20 -6.68
CA CYS A 243 11.04 -22.42 -6.95
C CYS A 243 10.63 -22.56 -8.43
N GLY A 244 11.58 -22.26 -9.33
CA GLY A 244 11.41 -22.40 -10.77
C GLY A 244 10.56 -21.32 -11.45
N LYS A 245 9.99 -20.34 -10.74
CA LYS A 245 9.07 -19.33 -11.31
C LYS A 245 9.48 -17.88 -10.98
N PRO A 246 9.13 -16.90 -11.83
CA PRO A 246 9.22 -15.49 -11.46
C PRO A 246 8.38 -15.18 -10.23
N VAL A 247 8.89 -14.34 -9.35
CA VAL A 247 8.24 -14.10 -8.04
C VAL A 247 7.26 -12.93 -8.02
N ALA A 248 7.51 -11.93 -8.85
CA ALA A 248 6.78 -10.68 -8.85
C ALA A 248 5.58 -10.59 -9.80
N PRO A 249 5.66 -10.99 -11.08
CA PRO A 249 4.53 -10.81 -11.99
C PRO A 249 3.33 -11.68 -11.60
N ILE A 250 2.16 -11.06 -11.45
CA ILE A 250 0.91 -11.77 -11.17
C ILE A 250 0.46 -12.55 -12.40
N ARG A 251 0.32 -13.87 -12.28
CA ARG A 251 -0.08 -14.73 -13.40
C ARG A 251 -1.51 -14.40 -13.83
N GLY A 252 -1.69 -14.19 -15.13
CA GLY A 252 -3.00 -13.85 -15.69
C GLY A 252 -3.40 -12.39 -15.50
N GLY A 253 -2.52 -11.53 -14.95
CA GLY A 253 -2.74 -10.10 -14.91
C GLY A 253 -2.79 -9.49 -16.31
N THR A 254 -3.37 -8.29 -16.41
CA THR A 254 -3.55 -7.53 -17.65
C THR A 254 -2.23 -7.22 -18.34
N GLY A 255 -1.18 -6.90 -17.59
CA GLY A 255 0.13 -6.63 -18.17
C GLY A 255 1.23 -6.45 -17.13
N TYR A 256 2.45 -6.25 -17.60
CA TYR A 256 3.58 -5.98 -16.72
C TYR A 256 4.66 -5.16 -17.42
N VAL A 257 5.51 -4.52 -16.61
CA VAL A 257 6.77 -3.93 -17.06
C VAL A 257 7.91 -4.58 -16.29
N LYS A 258 8.79 -5.26 -17.04
CA LYS A 258 10.05 -5.78 -16.52
C LYS A 258 11.16 -4.75 -16.75
N LYS A 259 11.98 -4.53 -15.73
CA LYS A 259 13.25 -3.79 -15.79
C LYS A 259 14.39 -4.77 -15.59
N ASP A 260 15.60 -4.43 -16.05
CA ASP A 260 16.74 -5.36 -15.94
C ASP A 260 17.84 -4.88 -14.97
N GLY A 261 17.74 -3.67 -14.44
CA GLY A 261 18.81 -3.05 -13.64
C GLY A 261 18.36 -2.17 -12.49
N LEU A 262 17.10 -2.26 -12.07
CA LEU A 262 16.61 -1.53 -10.90
C LEU A 262 16.68 -2.41 -9.65
N SER A 263 17.19 -1.86 -8.55
CA SER A 263 17.07 -2.46 -7.22
C SER A 263 15.62 -2.49 -6.73
N HIS A 264 15.38 -3.18 -5.62
CA HIS A 264 14.05 -3.25 -5.00
C HIS A 264 13.47 -1.86 -4.72
N ASP A 265 14.25 -0.98 -4.10
CA ASP A 265 13.82 0.38 -3.77
C ASP A 265 13.75 1.28 -5.00
N GLN A 266 14.65 1.12 -5.98
CA GLN A 266 14.59 1.87 -7.23
C GLN A 266 13.33 1.56 -8.03
N LEU A 267 12.80 0.34 -7.98
CA LEU A 267 11.50 0.02 -8.59
C LEU A 267 10.40 0.91 -8.04
N MET A 268 10.40 1.18 -6.73
CA MET A 268 9.43 2.09 -6.12
C MET A 268 9.70 3.54 -6.51
N ASP A 269 10.94 4.01 -6.34
CA ASP A 269 11.26 5.44 -6.38
C ASP A 269 11.40 6.02 -7.80
N SER A 270 11.85 5.20 -8.76
CA SER A 270 12.14 5.69 -10.12
C SER A 270 11.00 5.44 -11.11
N THR A 271 9.91 4.79 -10.69
CA THR A 271 8.81 4.42 -11.57
C THR A 271 7.49 5.13 -11.27
N HIS A 272 7.49 6.22 -10.49
CA HIS A 272 6.28 6.95 -10.13
C HIS A 272 5.37 7.31 -11.31
N PHE A 273 5.93 7.77 -12.43
CA PHE A 273 5.18 8.03 -13.66
C PHE A 273 4.48 6.78 -14.21
N LEU A 274 5.18 5.65 -14.20
CA LEU A 274 4.64 4.38 -14.67
C LEU A 274 3.54 3.89 -13.72
N GLN A 275 3.75 4.03 -12.40
CA GLN A 275 2.76 3.68 -11.39
C GLN A 275 1.48 4.51 -11.57
N MET A 276 1.60 5.83 -11.74
CA MET A 276 0.46 6.71 -12.00
C MET A 276 -0.22 6.38 -13.34
N ASN A 277 0.53 6.11 -14.40
CA ASN A 277 -0.05 5.79 -15.71
C ASN A 277 -0.90 4.51 -15.67
N PHE A 278 -0.48 3.49 -14.90
CA PHE A 278 -1.28 2.27 -14.77
C PHE A 278 -2.63 2.52 -14.09
N VAL A 279 -2.67 3.34 -13.04
CA VAL A 279 -3.92 3.62 -12.31
C VAL A 279 -4.79 4.69 -12.99
N SER A 280 -4.20 5.59 -13.80
CA SER A 280 -4.97 6.67 -14.46
C SER A 280 -5.31 6.42 -15.92
N LYS A 281 -4.59 5.54 -16.61
CA LYS A 281 -4.74 5.27 -18.05
C LYS A 281 -4.77 3.78 -18.40
N HIS A 282 -4.57 2.90 -17.42
CA HIS A 282 -4.47 1.44 -17.64
C HIS A 282 -3.41 1.05 -18.67
N ALA A 283 -2.32 1.84 -18.78
CA ALA A 283 -1.28 1.65 -19.78
C ALA A 283 0.08 2.08 -19.24
N PRO A 284 1.20 1.60 -19.79
CA PRO A 284 2.53 2.00 -19.35
C PRO A 284 2.96 3.40 -19.84
N LYS A 285 2.21 4.04 -20.75
CA LYS A 285 2.54 5.34 -21.37
C LYS A 285 1.31 6.25 -21.39
#